data_AF-A0A2V7FU12-F1
#
_entry.id   AF-A0A2V7FU12-F1
#
_cell.length_a   1.000
_cell.length_b   1.000
_cell.length_c   1.000
_cell.angle_alpha   90.00
_cell.angle_beta   90.00
_cell.angle_gamma   90.00
#
_symmetry.space_group_name_H-M   'P 1'
#
loop_
_entity.id
_entity.type
_entity.pdbx_description
1 polymer ?
#
loop_
_entity_poly.entity_id
_entity_poly.type
_entity_poly.pdbx_seq_one_letter_code
_entity_poly.pdbx_strand_id
1 'polypeptide(L)'
;MADALRLLLRPFGGGRRPEAEKPLRAELLSIERLEERARALAASFTLARDPRRKARPFFWRLEDNARVLRKAYRVLADDVHRGEFVPPAAEWLLDNFHLIEAEIRGIRHDLPRQYYLDLPKLASREMAGIARVYAMSLELIRHTDGRLDRQLLVRFMAAYQTVAPLTIGELWAWPSMVKLALIENLRRLADEALQGRDARLTADSYLAQIAGAEDAAPLPSLPEVLDTAYVVRLLQR
;
A
#
# COMPACT_ATOMS: atom_id res chain seq x y z
N MET A 1 -14.85 -11.53 3.32
CA MET A 1 -14.14 -11.25 2.05
C MET A 1 -14.28 -9.79 1.60
N ALA A 2 -15.47 -9.20 1.75
CA ALA A 2 -15.77 -7.80 1.44
C ALA A 2 -15.01 -6.75 2.30
N ASP A 3 -14.90 -6.93 3.62
CA ASP A 3 -14.39 -5.87 4.52
C ASP A 3 -12.93 -5.45 4.30
N ALA A 4 -12.07 -6.35 3.83
CA ALA A 4 -10.65 -6.06 3.63
C ALA A 4 -10.37 -5.29 2.33
N LEU A 5 -11.24 -5.43 1.30
CA LEU A 5 -11.20 -4.65 0.07
C LEU A 5 -11.93 -3.30 0.22
N ARG A 6 -12.91 -3.20 1.14
CA ARG A 6 -13.58 -1.94 1.51
C ARG A 6 -12.61 -0.87 2.01
N LEU A 7 -11.59 -1.25 2.78
CA LEU A 7 -10.59 -0.31 3.30
C LEU A 7 -9.58 0.14 2.23
N LEU A 8 -9.37 -0.65 1.18
CA LEU A 8 -8.43 -0.31 0.10
C LEU A 8 -8.99 0.70 -0.90
N LEU A 9 -10.31 0.86 -0.94
CA LEU A 9 -11.01 1.46 -2.08
C LEU A 9 -12.12 2.45 -1.67
N ARG A 10 -12.03 3.02 -0.46
CA ARG A 10 -12.97 4.08 -0.04
C ARG A 10 -13.00 5.23 -1.07
N PRO A 11 -14.18 5.72 -1.46
CA PRO A 11 -14.27 6.92 -2.28
C PRO A 11 -13.73 8.11 -1.47
N PHE A 12 -12.77 8.83 -2.02
CA PHE A 12 -12.31 10.09 -1.45
C PHE A 12 -13.35 11.17 -1.69
N GLY A 13 -14.07 11.52 -0.63
CA GLY A 13 -15.01 12.64 -0.58
C GLY A 13 -15.52 12.84 0.84
N GLY A 14 -14.85 13.71 1.61
CA GLY A 14 -15.33 14.16 2.92
C GLY A 14 -14.24 14.37 3.98
N GLY A 15 -13.75 15.61 4.09
CA GLY A 15 -13.26 16.40 5.24
C GLY A 15 -12.62 15.81 6.51
N ARG A 16 -12.43 14.50 6.67
CA ARG A 16 -11.82 13.89 7.86
C ARG A 16 -10.42 13.39 7.48
N ARG A 17 -9.38 13.71 8.27
CA ARG A 17 -8.02 13.15 8.08
C ARG A 17 -8.19 11.64 7.84
N PRO A 18 -7.79 11.11 6.67
CA PRO A 18 -7.96 9.69 6.43
C PRO A 18 -7.14 8.94 7.47
N GLU A 19 -7.79 8.08 8.24
CA GLU A 19 -7.12 7.08 9.07
C GLU A 19 -6.07 6.39 8.20
N ALA A 20 -4.83 6.31 8.68
CA ALA A 20 -3.73 5.83 7.86
C ALA A 20 -4.06 4.45 7.30
N GLU A 21 -3.91 4.32 5.98
CA GLU A 21 -4.28 3.08 5.32
C GLU A 21 -3.26 2.00 5.71
N LYS A 22 -3.71 0.93 6.38
CA LYS A 22 -2.83 -0.16 6.82
C LYS A 22 -2.15 -0.85 5.62
N PRO A 23 -0.92 -1.40 5.79
CA PRO A 23 -0.27 -2.23 4.79
C PRO A 23 -1.15 -3.38 4.28
N LEU A 24 -0.93 -3.79 3.03
CA LEU A 24 -1.58 -4.93 2.41
C LEU A 24 -1.04 -6.23 3.01
N ARG A 25 -1.58 -6.61 4.17
CA ARG A 25 -1.22 -7.84 4.87
C ARG A 25 -2.46 -8.61 5.29
N ALA A 26 -2.44 -9.91 5.03
CA ALA A 26 -3.37 -10.89 5.55
C ALA A 26 -2.63 -12.21 5.85
N GLU A 27 -3.36 -13.26 6.17
CA GLU A 27 -2.81 -14.61 6.31
C GLU A 27 -1.97 -14.97 5.07
N LEU A 28 -0.72 -15.39 5.30
CA LEU A 28 0.15 -15.89 4.24
C LEU A 28 -0.39 -17.23 3.74
N LEU A 29 -0.55 -17.34 2.43
CA LEU A 29 -1.13 -18.52 1.81
C LEU A 29 -0.03 -19.37 1.15
N SER A 30 -0.17 -20.69 1.25
CA SER A 30 0.59 -21.60 0.39
C SER A 30 0.19 -21.41 -1.07
N ILE A 31 1.02 -21.91 -1.99
CA ILE A 31 0.74 -21.79 -3.42
C ILE A 31 -0.56 -22.49 -3.83
N GLU A 32 -0.91 -23.62 -3.21
CA GLU A 32 -2.19 -24.33 -3.42
C GLU A 32 -3.38 -23.46 -2.97
N ARG A 33 -3.29 -22.84 -1.79
CA ARG A 33 -4.34 -21.94 -1.28
C ARG A 33 -4.44 -20.66 -2.10
N LEU A 34 -3.34 -20.18 -2.70
CA LEU A 34 -3.35 -19.07 -3.64
C LEU A 34 -4.08 -19.44 -4.95
N GLU A 35 -3.94 -20.66 -5.45
CA GLU A 35 -4.68 -21.13 -6.62
C GLU A 35 -6.18 -21.26 -6.34
N GLU A 36 -6.56 -21.79 -5.17
CA GLU A 36 -7.95 -21.79 -4.71
C GLU A 36 -8.51 -20.37 -4.60
N ARG A 37 -7.73 -19.45 -4.02
CA ARG A 37 -8.07 -18.03 -3.94
C ARG A 37 -8.27 -17.42 -5.32
N ALA A 38 -7.39 -17.72 -6.28
CA ALA A 38 -7.50 -17.24 -7.65
C ALA A 38 -8.80 -17.70 -8.32
N ARG A 39 -9.17 -18.98 -8.19
CA ARG A 39 -10.44 -19.52 -8.69
C ARG A 39 -11.65 -18.87 -8.03
N ALA A 40 -11.59 -18.65 -6.71
CA ALA A 40 -12.66 -17.98 -5.97
C ALA A 40 -12.85 -16.51 -6.42
N LEU A 41 -11.75 -15.78 -6.65
CA LEU A 41 -11.80 -14.43 -7.20
C LEU A 41 -12.45 -14.43 -8.58
N ALA A 42 -12.01 -15.33 -9.48
CA ALA A 42 -12.54 -15.46 -10.82
C ALA A 42 -14.06 -15.74 -10.84
N ALA A 43 -14.55 -16.59 -9.95
CA ALA A 43 -15.97 -16.88 -9.80
C ALA A 43 -16.75 -15.67 -9.24
N SER A 44 -16.13 -14.85 -8.39
CA SER A 44 -16.79 -13.71 -7.71
C SER A 44 -16.83 -12.42 -8.54
N PHE A 45 -15.91 -12.26 -9.50
CA PHE A 45 -15.72 -11.00 -10.20
C PHE A 45 -16.75 -10.79 -11.30
N THR A 46 -17.67 -9.87 -11.06
CA THR A 46 -18.61 -9.40 -12.09
C THR A 46 -18.00 -8.25 -12.89
N LEU A 47 -17.96 -8.38 -14.22
CA LEU A 47 -17.47 -7.32 -15.12
C LEU A 47 -18.53 -6.23 -15.37
N ALA A 48 -18.07 -4.99 -15.51
CA ALA A 48 -18.89 -3.85 -15.85
C ALA A 48 -19.25 -3.86 -17.35
N ARG A 49 -20.51 -3.54 -17.66
CA ARG A 49 -20.99 -3.41 -19.05
C ARG A 49 -20.35 -2.24 -19.82
N ASP A 50 -20.01 -1.15 -19.11
CA ASP A 50 -19.33 0.01 -19.66
C ASP A 50 -18.05 0.30 -18.85
N PRO A 51 -16.90 -0.28 -19.25
CA PRO A 51 -15.63 -0.16 -18.55
C PRO A 51 -15.11 1.29 -18.50
N ARG A 52 -15.25 2.04 -19.60
CA ARG A 52 -14.68 3.39 -19.73
C ARG A 52 -15.40 4.38 -18.83
N ARG A 53 -16.75 4.37 -18.83
CA ARG A 53 -17.55 5.29 -18.00
C ARG A 53 -17.38 5.03 -16.50
N LYS A 54 -17.10 3.79 -16.12
CA LYS A 54 -16.91 3.42 -14.71
C LYS A 54 -15.47 3.55 -14.23
N ALA A 55 -14.50 3.86 -15.10
CA ALA A 55 -13.10 3.86 -14.69
C ALA A 55 -12.82 4.85 -13.55
N ARG A 56 -12.25 4.35 -12.45
CA ARG A 56 -11.74 5.19 -11.36
C ARG A 56 -10.50 5.96 -11.79
N PRO A 57 -10.16 7.08 -11.10
CA PRO A 57 -8.98 7.88 -11.41
C PRO A 57 -7.67 7.15 -11.01
N PHE A 58 -7.29 6.16 -11.81
CA PHE A 58 -6.13 5.30 -11.63
C PHE A 58 -4.81 6.09 -11.57
N PHE A 59 -4.59 6.96 -12.55
CA PHE A 59 -3.35 7.74 -12.63
C PHE A 59 -3.21 8.70 -11.45
N TRP A 60 -4.32 9.26 -10.96
CA TRP A 60 -4.27 10.08 -9.76
C TRP A 60 -3.74 9.28 -8.56
N ARG A 61 -4.16 8.02 -8.39
CA ARG A 61 -3.65 7.18 -7.29
C ARG A 61 -2.17 6.86 -7.45
N LEU A 62 -1.70 6.59 -8.67
CA LEU A 62 -0.27 6.39 -8.93
C LEU A 62 0.55 7.66 -8.63
N GLU A 63 0.07 8.84 -9.04
CA GLU A 63 0.71 10.13 -8.70
C GLU A 63 0.71 10.37 -7.19
N ASP A 64 -0.40 10.06 -6.52
CA ASP A 64 -0.54 10.20 -5.08
C ASP A 64 0.45 9.29 -4.34
N ASN A 65 0.59 8.03 -4.78
CA ASN A 65 1.57 7.09 -4.25
C ASN A 65 3.00 7.63 -4.44
N ALA A 66 3.32 8.11 -5.64
CA ALA A 66 4.63 8.70 -5.92
C ALA A 66 4.92 9.92 -5.04
N ARG A 67 3.93 10.79 -4.84
CA ARG A 67 4.04 11.99 -4.00
C ARG A 67 4.30 11.63 -2.53
N VAL A 68 3.54 10.67 -1.98
CA VAL A 68 3.70 10.22 -0.59
C VAL A 68 5.06 9.56 -0.39
N LEU A 69 5.48 8.68 -1.29
CA LEU A 69 6.79 8.02 -1.23
C LEU A 69 7.95 9.02 -1.30
N ARG A 70 7.88 10.03 -2.18
CA ARG A 70 8.89 11.10 -2.23
C ARG A 70 8.92 11.93 -0.96
N LYS A 71 7.77 12.20 -0.34
CA LYS A 71 7.71 12.90 0.95
C LYS A 71 8.40 12.06 2.03
N ALA A 72 8.09 10.77 2.10
CA ALA A 72 8.72 9.86 3.06
C ALA A 72 10.24 9.81 2.88
N TYR A 73 10.71 9.66 1.64
CA TYR A 73 12.14 9.73 1.33
C TYR A 73 12.81 11.00 1.85
N ARG A 74 12.22 12.19 1.59
CA ARG A 74 12.80 13.46 2.05
C ARG A 74 12.85 13.55 3.58
N VAL A 75 11.76 13.18 4.26
CA VAL A 75 11.71 13.22 5.72
C VAL A 75 12.77 12.32 6.34
N LEU A 76 12.91 11.09 5.81
CA LEU A 76 13.88 10.11 6.30
C LEU A 76 15.32 10.51 5.95
N ALA A 77 15.56 11.13 4.80
CA ALA A 77 16.87 11.66 4.44
C ALA A 77 17.29 12.82 5.37
N ASP A 78 16.35 13.70 5.73
CA ASP A 78 16.60 14.78 6.69
C ASP A 78 16.91 14.23 8.08
N ASP A 79 16.30 13.10 8.49
CA ASP A 79 16.63 12.42 9.75
C ASP A 79 18.07 11.93 9.78
N VAL A 80 18.51 11.26 8.71
CA VAL A 80 19.91 10.83 8.57
C VAL A 80 20.85 12.02 8.71
N HIS A 81 20.53 13.14 8.04
CA HIS A 81 21.35 14.35 8.12
C HIS A 81 21.42 14.95 9.52
N ARG A 82 20.33 14.87 10.30
CA ARG A 82 20.26 15.33 11.70
C ARG A 82 20.86 14.34 12.70
N GLY A 83 21.29 13.16 12.28
CA GLY A 83 21.75 12.11 13.19
C GLY A 83 20.63 11.49 14.02
N GLU A 84 19.39 11.60 13.56
CA GLU A 84 18.23 10.97 14.20
C GLU A 84 18.28 9.44 14.00
N PHE A 85 17.62 8.70 14.88
CA PHE A 85 17.52 7.25 14.71
C PHE A 85 16.67 6.89 13.49
N VAL A 86 17.28 6.20 12.52
CA VAL A 86 16.61 5.69 11.33
C VAL A 86 16.51 4.17 11.42
N PRO A 87 15.30 3.57 11.35
CA PRO A 87 15.17 2.12 11.41
C PRO A 87 15.66 1.46 10.10
N PRO A 88 16.10 0.19 10.13
CA PRO A 88 16.64 -0.49 8.94
C PRO A 88 15.70 -0.50 7.71
N ALA A 89 14.38 -0.56 7.93
CA ALA A 89 13.41 -0.49 6.85
C ALA A 89 13.38 0.89 6.15
N ALA A 90 13.67 1.96 6.88
CA ALA A 90 13.80 3.30 6.32
C ALA A 90 15.12 3.47 5.55
N GLU A 91 16.23 2.92 6.05
CA GLU A 91 17.52 2.88 5.32
C GLU A 91 17.35 2.16 3.98
N TRP A 92 16.73 0.97 3.98
CA TRP A 92 16.44 0.24 2.76
C TRP A 92 15.64 1.09 1.76
N LEU A 93 14.63 1.83 2.23
CA LEU A 93 13.83 2.70 1.37
C LEU A 93 14.69 3.82 0.75
N LEU A 94 15.59 4.42 1.52
CA LEU A 94 16.50 5.47 1.05
C LEU A 94 17.45 4.93 -0.03
N ASP A 95 18.10 3.80 0.24
CA ASP A 95 19.06 3.17 -0.67
C ASP A 95 18.42 2.76 -1.99
N ASN A 96 17.16 2.29 -1.95
CA ASN A 96 16.45 1.73 -3.09
C ASN A 96 15.48 2.71 -3.76
N PHE A 97 15.40 3.96 -3.30
CA PHE A 97 14.37 4.90 -3.79
C PHE A 97 14.44 5.15 -5.30
N HIS A 98 15.65 5.16 -5.86
CA HIS A 98 15.87 5.33 -7.29
C HIS A 98 15.21 4.23 -8.15
N LEU A 99 15.20 2.98 -7.65
CA LEU A 99 14.50 1.86 -8.31
C LEU A 99 12.99 2.07 -8.28
N ILE A 100 12.45 2.48 -7.13
CA ILE A 100 11.02 2.76 -6.97
C ILE A 100 10.57 3.85 -7.94
N GLU A 101 11.34 4.94 -8.07
CA GLU A 101 11.04 5.98 -9.04
C GLU A 101 11.11 5.49 -10.49
N ALA A 102 12.07 4.62 -10.81
CA ALA A 102 12.17 4.01 -12.13
C ALA A 102 10.94 3.14 -12.44
N GLU A 103 10.48 2.33 -11.48
CA GLU A 103 9.28 1.50 -11.65
C GLU A 103 8.00 2.33 -11.77
N ILE A 104 7.87 3.43 -11.03
CA ILE A 104 6.74 4.37 -11.19
C ILE A 104 6.71 4.95 -12.61
N ARG A 105 7.88 5.32 -13.17
CA ARG A 105 7.97 5.80 -14.56
C ARG A 105 7.64 4.70 -15.56
N GLY A 106 8.16 3.48 -15.34
CA GLY A 106 7.87 2.31 -16.15
C GLY A 106 6.37 2.01 -16.23
N ILE A 107 5.66 2.02 -15.11
CA ILE A 107 4.20 1.82 -15.08
C ILE A 107 3.47 2.87 -15.93
N ARG A 108 3.87 4.14 -15.90
CA ARG A 108 3.24 5.18 -16.73
C ARG A 108 3.45 4.95 -18.22
N HIS A 109 4.63 4.45 -18.57
CA HIS A 109 4.98 4.12 -19.95
C HIS A 109 4.19 2.88 -20.44
N ASP A 110 4.19 1.82 -19.64
CA ASP A 110 3.63 0.51 -20.00
C ASP A 110 2.11 0.44 -19.86
N LEU A 111 1.51 1.32 -19.04
CA LEU A 111 0.05 1.48 -18.92
C LEU A 111 -0.39 2.89 -19.32
N PRO A 112 -0.40 3.24 -20.62
CA PRO A 112 -0.99 4.49 -21.08
C PRO A 112 -2.46 4.61 -20.67
N ARG A 113 -2.95 5.85 -20.54
CA ARG A 113 -4.32 6.12 -20.09
C ARG A 113 -5.39 5.40 -20.89
N GLN A 114 -5.26 5.43 -22.21
CA GLN A 114 -6.23 4.80 -23.10
C GLN A 114 -6.24 3.28 -22.91
N TYR A 115 -5.05 2.67 -22.81
CA TYR A 115 -4.93 1.24 -22.55
C TYR A 115 -5.57 0.85 -21.22
N TYR A 116 -5.30 1.60 -20.14
CA TYR A 116 -5.97 1.34 -18.86
C TYR A 116 -7.50 1.42 -18.99
N LEU A 117 -8.05 2.41 -19.70
CA LEU A 117 -9.49 2.57 -19.86
C LEU A 117 -10.16 1.39 -20.58
N ASP A 118 -9.42 0.73 -21.47
CA ASP A 118 -9.91 -0.40 -22.26
C ASP A 118 -9.88 -1.73 -21.50
N LEU A 119 -9.14 -1.81 -20.39
CA LEU A 119 -9.12 -3.02 -19.55
C LEU A 119 -10.48 -3.26 -18.86
N PRO A 120 -10.98 -4.52 -18.82
CA PRO A 120 -12.21 -4.88 -18.13
C PRO A 120 -12.27 -4.36 -16.69
N LYS A 121 -13.36 -3.66 -16.34
CA LYS A 121 -13.60 -3.14 -15.00
C LYS A 121 -14.53 -4.03 -14.20
N LEU A 122 -14.37 -4.04 -12.90
CA LEU A 122 -15.31 -4.71 -11.99
C LEU A 122 -16.58 -3.85 -11.80
N ALA A 123 -17.71 -4.53 -11.65
CA ALA A 123 -19.03 -3.94 -11.45
C ALA A 123 -19.51 -3.97 -9.99
N SER A 124 -18.90 -4.82 -9.16
CA SER A 124 -19.27 -4.95 -7.75
C SER A 124 -19.10 -3.61 -7.03
N ARG A 125 -20.03 -3.25 -6.13
CA ARG A 125 -20.07 -1.93 -5.48
C ARG A 125 -18.73 -1.52 -4.86
N GLU A 126 -18.04 -2.47 -4.26
CA GLU A 126 -16.78 -2.24 -3.53
C GLU A 126 -15.58 -2.04 -4.47
N MET A 127 -15.59 -2.68 -5.64
CA MET A 127 -14.51 -2.63 -6.62
C MET A 127 -14.91 -1.93 -7.93
N ALA A 128 -16.03 -1.22 -7.92
CA ALA A 128 -16.61 -0.63 -9.11
C ALA A 128 -15.59 0.30 -9.79
N GLY A 129 -15.32 0.04 -11.07
CA GLY A 129 -14.44 0.88 -11.88
C GLY A 129 -12.96 0.56 -11.82
N ILE A 130 -12.59 -0.50 -11.12
CA ILE A 130 -11.21 -0.96 -10.99
C ILE A 130 -10.93 -2.03 -12.04
N ALA A 131 -9.76 -1.98 -12.67
CA ALA A 131 -9.33 -3.03 -13.58
C ALA A 131 -9.30 -4.38 -12.84
N ARG A 132 -9.93 -5.40 -13.42
CA ARG A 132 -9.98 -6.75 -12.85
C ARG A 132 -8.60 -7.27 -12.46
N VAL A 133 -7.62 -7.12 -13.35
CA VAL A 133 -6.22 -7.51 -13.13
C VAL A 133 -5.53 -6.73 -12.01
N TYR A 134 -5.94 -5.49 -11.73
CA TYR A 134 -5.42 -4.75 -10.58
C TYR A 134 -5.96 -5.31 -9.27
N ALA A 135 -7.26 -5.62 -9.21
CA ALA A 135 -7.86 -6.26 -8.03
C ALA A 135 -7.23 -7.64 -7.75
N MET A 136 -6.95 -8.42 -8.79
CA MET A 136 -6.18 -9.67 -8.68
C MET A 136 -4.79 -9.44 -8.08
N SER A 137 -4.07 -8.42 -8.56
CA SER A 137 -2.73 -8.08 -8.08
C SER A 137 -2.73 -7.69 -6.60
N LEU A 138 -3.67 -6.84 -6.18
CA LEU A 138 -3.82 -6.44 -4.78
C LEU A 138 -4.04 -7.65 -3.85
N GLU A 139 -4.89 -8.59 -4.26
CA GLU A 139 -5.15 -9.81 -3.49
C GLU A 139 -3.93 -10.73 -3.44
N LEU A 140 -3.16 -10.82 -4.52
CA LEU A 140 -1.91 -11.58 -4.54
C LEU A 140 -0.90 -10.98 -3.54
N ILE A 141 -0.67 -9.67 -3.58
CA ILE A 141 0.28 -9.00 -2.68
C ILE A 141 -0.14 -9.18 -1.22
N ARG A 142 -1.44 -9.03 -0.92
CA ARG A 142 -2.00 -9.17 0.43
C ARG A 142 -1.66 -10.51 1.09
N HIS A 143 -1.69 -11.60 0.33
CA HIS A 143 -1.50 -12.96 0.81
C HIS A 143 -0.08 -13.51 0.62
N THR A 144 0.83 -12.70 0.05
CA THR A 144 2.25 -13.05 -0.16
C THR A 144 3.19 -12.11 0.59
N ASP A 145 2.69 -11.03 1.18
CA ASP A 145 3.49 -9.94 1.76
C ASP A 145 4.52 -9.39 0.75
N GLY A 146 4.16 -9.41 -0.54
CA GLY A 146 5.01 -8.98 -1.65
C GLY A 146 6.13 -9.96 -2.04
N ARG A 147 6.21 -11.16 -1.43
CA ARG A 147 7.18 -12.19 -1.78
C ARG A 147 6.72 -12.92 -3.03
N LEU A 148 7.28 -12.53 -4.17
CA LEU A 148 6.88 -13.02 -5.48
C LEU A 148 8.02 -13.76 -6.17
N ASP A 149 7.67 -14.88 -6.79
CA ASP A 149 8.52 -15.58 -7.75
C ASP A 149 7.73 -15.92 -9.03
N ARG A 150 8.45 -16.37 -10.05
CA ARG A 150 7.85 -16.70 -11.34
C ARG A 150 6.82 -17.82 -11.24
N GLN A 151 7.09 -18.87 -10.48
CA GLN A 151 6.21 -20.04 -10.38
C GLN A 151 4.88 -19.66 -9.72
N LEU A 152 4.94 -18.88 -8.64
CA LEU A 152 3.78 -18.37 -7.92
C LEU A 152 2.90 -17.50 -8.83
N LEU A 153 3.50 -16.55 -9.56
CA LEU A 153 2.76 -15.69 -10.49
C LEU A 153 2.06 -16.49 -11.59
N VAL A 154 2.75 -17.47 -12.16
CA VAL A 154 2.21 -18.32 -13.23
C VAL A 154 1.08 -19.20 -12.70
N ARG A 155 1.27 -19.88 -11.56
CA ARG A 155 0.25 -20.77 -10.98
C ARG A 155 -1.01 -20.00 -10.57
N PHE A 156 -0.86 -18.85 -9.93
CA PHE A 156 -1.99 -17.99 -9.57
C PHE A 156 -2.80 -17.57 -10.81
N MET A 157 -2.13 -17.10 -11.86
CA MET A 157 -2.79 -16.66 -13.09
C MET A 157 -3.43 -17.83 -13.86
N ALA A 158 -2.76 -18.97 -13.93
CA ALA A 158 -3.29 -20.18 -14.57
C ALA A 158 -4.56 -20.66 -13.86
N ALA A 159 -4.54 -20.75 -12.52
CA ALA A 159 -5.70 -21.13 -11.72
C ALA A 159 -6.86 -20.13 -11.86
N TYR A 160 -6.57 -18.83 -11.94
CA TYR A 160 -7.61 -17.83 -12.22
C TYR A 160 -8.31 -18.11 -13.57
N GLN A 161 -7.53 -18.37 -14.62
CA GLN A 161 -8.00 -18.54 -15.99
C GLN A 161 -8.79 -19.84 -16.22
N THR A 162 -8.70 -20.84 -15.34
CA THR A 162 -9.56 -22.04 -15.44
C THR A 162 -11.04 -21.73 -15.20
N VAL A 163 -11.35 -20.58 -14.58
CA VAL A 163 -12.73 -20.16 -14.27
C VAL A 163 -13.14 -18.98 -15.13
N ALA A 164 -12.28 -17.97 -15.27
CA ALA A 164 -12.57 -16.77 -16.07
C ALA A 164 -11.36 -16.41 -16.94
N PRO A 165 -11.40 -16.69 -18.25
CA PRO A 165 -10.32 -16.34 -19.16
C PRO A 165 -9.97 -14.85 -19.11
N LEU A 166 -8.68 -14.56 -19.14
CA LEU A 166 -8.18 -13.20 -19.27
C LEU A 166 -8.02 -12.88 -20.76
N THR A 167 -8.33 -11.64 -21.11
CA THR A 167 -8.03 -11.15 -22.46
C THR A 167 -6.52 -11.00 -22.64
N ILE A 168 -6.05 -11.02 -23.90
CA ILE A 168 -4.65 -10.69 -24.21
C ILE A 168 -4.27 -9.35 -23.60
N GLY A 169 -5.13 -8.33 -23.74
CA GLY A 169 -4.92 -7.02 -23.13
C GLY A 169 -4.76 -7.06 -21.61
N GLU A 170 -5.45 -7.94 -20.89
CA GLU A 170 -5.24 -8.11 -19.45
C GLU A 170 -3.91 -8.79 -19.10
N LEU A 171 -3.50 -9.78 -19.88
CA LEU A 171 -2.22 -10.46 -19.70
C LEU A 171 -1.03 -9.52 -19.92
N TRP A 172 -1.11 -8.66 -20.94
CA TRP A 172 -0.09 -7.63 -21.19
C TRP A 172 -0.02 -6.58 -20.07
N ALA A 173 -1.15 -6.27 -19.43
CA ALA A 173 -1.21 -5.31 -18.33
C ALA A 173 -0.69 -5.87 -17.00
N TRP A 174 -0.62 -7.21 -16.87
CA TRP A 174 -0.35 -7.89 -15.61
C TRP A 174 0.94 -7.42 -14.90
N PRO A 175 2.11 -7.33 -15.56
CA PRO A 175 3.34 -6.92 -14.88
C PRO A 175 3.21 -5.53 -14.24
N SER A 176 2.62 -4.58 -14.96
CA SER A 176 2.42 -3.21 -14.47
C SER A 176 1.37 -3.13 -13.35
N MET A 177 0.37 -4.01 -13.35
CA MET A 177 -0.60 -4.12 -12.25
C MET A 177 0.01 -4.69 -10.97
N VAL A 178 0.90 -5.67 -11.09
CA VAL A 178 1.65 -6.22 -9.95
C VAL A 178 2.59 -5.16 -9.37
N LYS A 179 3.37 -4.48 -10.22
CA LYS A 179 4.25 -3.39 -9.79
C LYS A 179 3.46 -2.27 -9.10
N LEU A 180 2.30 -1.91 -9.64
CA LEU A 180 1.44 -0.93 -9.01
C LEU A 180 0.94 -1.37 -7.63
N ALA A 181 0.50 -2.63 -7.49
CA ALA A 181 0.06 -3.16 -6.20
C ALA A 181 1.19 -3.19 -5.16
N LEU A 182 2.43 -3.43 -5.59
CA LEU A 182 3.62 -3.33 -4.75
C LEU A 182 3.89 -1.88 -4.31
N ILE A 183 3.82 -0.92 -5.23
CA ILE A 183 3.99 0.51 -4.91
C ILE A 183 2.89 1.00 -3.97
N GLU A 184 1.67 0.54 -4.16
CA GLU A 184 0.54 0.79 -3.27
C GLU A 184 0.80 0.24 -1.86
N ASN A 185 1.36 -0.98 -1.75
CA ASN A 185 1.76 -1.53 -0.45
C ASN A 185 2.91 -0.73 0.17
N LEU A 186 3.92 -0.38 -0.63
CA LEU A 186 5.10 0.34 -0.19
C LEU A 186 4.74 1.73 0.35
N ARG A 187 3.78 2.43 -0.28
CA ARG A 187 3.24 3.68 0.25
C ARG A 187 2.71 3.47 1.68
N ARG A 188 1.89 2.45 1.89
CA ARG A 188 1.26 2.17 3.20
C ARG A 188 2.31 1.86 4.26
N LEU A 189 3.35 1.12 3.87
CA LEU A 189 4.51 0.83 4.73
C LEU A 189 5.31 2.09 5.06
N ALA A 190 5.50 2.99 4.08
CA ALA A 190 6.16 4.27 4.31
C ALA A 190 5.34 5.18 5.25
N ASP A 191 4.02 5.23 5.07
CA ASP A 191 3.12 5.95 5.97
C ASP A 191 3.17 5.38 7.40
N GLU A 192 3.19 4.05 7.56
CA GLU A 192 3.36 3.36 8.86
C GLU A 192 4.71 3.69 9.51
N ALA A 193 5.80 3.67 8.71
CA ALA A 193 7.13 4.01 9.19
C ALA A 193 7.24 5.46 9.69
N LEU A 194 6.63 6.41 8.96
CA LEU A 194 6.59 7.82 9.35
C LEU A 194 5.76 8.05 10.62
N GLN A 195 4.63 7.35 10.78
CA GLN A 195 3.86 7.41 12.03
C GLN A 195 4.66 6.90 13.22
N GLY A 196 5.33 5.76 13.08
CA GLY A 196 6.19 5.22 14.13
C GLY A 196 7.36 6.15 14.46
N ARG A 197 7.91 6.85 13.45
CA ARG A 197 8.93 7.90 13.64
C ARG A 197 8.37 9.07 14.44
N ASP A 198 7.24 9.64 14.03
CA ASP A 198 6.61 10.78 14.70
C ASP A 198 6.24 10.45 16.15
N ALA A 199 5.78 9.23 16.40
CA ALA A 199 5.53 8.71 17.75
C ALA A 199 6.80 8.66 18.62
N ARG A 200 7.95 8.21 18.07
CA ARG A 200 9.23 8.20 18.80
C ARG A 200 9.71 9.61 19.14
N LEU A 201 9.63 10.55 18.20
CA LEU A 201 10.03 11.94 18.45
C LEU A 201 9.14 12.64 19.47
N THR A 202 7.84 12.31 19.47
CA THR A 202 6.89 12.80 20.48
C THR A 202 7.26 12.26 21.87
N ALA A 203 7.64 10.98 21.98
CA ALA A 203 8.11 10.39 23.24
C ALA A 203 9.41 11.04 23.74
N ASP A 204 10.38 11.26 22.86
CA ASP A 204 11.64 11.92 23.21
C ASP A 204 11.42 13.36 23.68
N SER A 205 10.52 14.09 23.02
CA SER A 205 10.14 15.45 23.44
C SER A 205 9.45 15.47 24.80
N TYR A 206 8.57 14.49 25.07
CA TYR A 206 7.89 14.34 26.36
C TYR A 206 8.89 14.05 27.49
N LEU A 207 9.84 13.14 27.26
CA LEU A 207 10.91 12.84 28.23
C LEU A 207 11.80 14.05 28.50
N ALA A 208 12.16 14.81 27.47
CA ALA A 208 12.96 16.03 27.63
C ALA A 208 12.23 17.09 28.48
N GLN A 209 10.90 17.21 28.33
CA GLN A 209 10.09 18.11 29.16
C GLN A 209 10.09 17.68 30.64
N ILE A 210 9.97 16.39 30.93
CA ILE A 210 10.03 15.88 32.31
C ILE A 210 11.41 16.08 32.91
N ALA A 211 12.48 15.79 32.16
CA ALA A 211 13.85 15.93 32.64
C ALA A 211 14.23 17.41 32.91
N GLY A 212 13.60 18.35 32.20
CA GLY A 212 13.81 19.79 32.38
C GLY A 212 12.84 20.47 33.34
N ALA A 213 11.85 19.75 33.87
CA ALA A 213 10.86 20.30 34.80
C ALA A 213 11.40 20.27 36.25
N GLU A 214 11.18 21.35 37.00
CA GLU A 214 11.43 21.37 38.45
C GLU A 214 10.47 20.40 39.16
N ASP A 215 10.87 19.79 40.28
CA ASP A 215 10.14 18.72 40.99
C ASP A 215 8.68 19.03 41.35
N ALA A 216 8.28 20.31 41.33
CA ALA A 216 6.93 20.78 41.65
C ALA A 216 6.06 21.15 40.42
N ALA A 217 6.60 21.07 39.20
CA ALA A 217 5.85 21.39 37.99
C ALA A 217 4.87 20.26 37.61
N PRO A 218 3.65 20.57 37.14
CA PRO A 218 2.73 19.54 36.65
C PRO A 218 3.35 18.77 35.48
N LEU A 219 3.19 17.45 35.49
CA LEU A 219 3.62 16.62 34.36
C LEU A 219 2.91 17.06 33.07
N PRO A 220 3.62 17.08 31.93
CA PRO A 220 2.99 17.34 30.65
C PRO A 220 1.90 16.30 30.35
N SER A 221 0.86 16.69 29.62
CA SER A 221 -0.23 15.78 29.28
C SER A 221 0.24 14.72 28.28
N LEU A 222 -0.15 13.47 28.51
CA LEU A 222 0.06 12.39 27.54
C LEU A 222 -0.76 12.61 26.26
N PRO A 223 -0.28 12.12 25.10
CA PRO A 223 -1.07 12.10 23.88
C PRO A 223 -2.38 11.33 24.05
N GLU A 224 -3.46 11.76 23.38
CA GLU A 224 -4.76 11.06 23.42
C GLU A 224 -4.68 9.62 22.86
N VAL A 225 -3.75 9.35 21.96
CA VAL A 225 -3.49 8.03 21.38
C VAL A 225 -2.03 7.66 21.60
N LEU A 226 -1.79 6.58 22.34
CA LEU A 226 -0.46 6.04 22.60
C LEU A 226 -0.11 5.01 21.54
N ASP A 227 0.67 5.42 20.54
CA ASP A 227 1.24 4.50 19.55
C ASP A 227 2.21 3.51 20.21
N THR A 228 2.30 2.28 19.71
CA THR A 228 3.23 1.28 20.25
C THR A 228 4.68 1.78 20.22
N ALA A 229 5.09 2.50 19.18
CA ALA A 229 6.43 3.06 19.08
C ALA A 229 6.70 4.13 20.15
N TYR A 230 5.67 4.90 20.55
CA TYR A 230 5.75 5.86 21.66
C TYR A 230 6.00 5.11 22.98
N VAL A 231 5.19 4.10 23.29
CA VAL A 231 5.30 3.31 24.54
C VAL A 231 6.63 2.56 24.61
N VAL A 232 7.02 1.88 23.54
CA VAL A 232 8.30 1.16 23.48
C VAL A 232 9.47 2.11 23.69
N ARG A 233 9.40 3.33 23.13
CA ARG A 233 10.47 4.34 23.30
C ARG A 233 10.58 4.81 24.75
N LEU A 234 9.47 5.01 25.45
CA LEU A 234 9.48 5.37 26.87
C LEU A 234 10.07 4.26 27.75
N LEU A 235 9.86 2.98 27.41
CA LEU A 235 10.34 1.83 28.18
C LEU A 235 11.83 1.50 27.96
N GLN A 236 12.44 2.00 26.88
CA GLN A 236 13.84 1.72 26.52
C GLN A 236 14.83 2.74 27.12
N ARG A 237 14.37 3.66 27.96
CA ARG A 237 15.17 4.66 28.69
C ARG A 237 15.12 4.37 30.18
#